data_AF-A0A1F2TKK5-F1
#
_entry.id   AF-A0A1F2TKK5-F1
#
_cell.length_a   1.000
_cell.length_b   1.000
_cell.length_c   1.000
_cell.angle_alpha   90.00
_cell.angle_beta   90.00
_cell.angle_gamma   90.00
#
_symmetry.space_group_name_H-M   'P 1'
#
loop_
_entity.id
_entity.type
_entity.pdbx_description
1 polymer ?
#
loop_
_entity_poly.entity_id
_entity_poly.type
_entity_poly.pdbx_seq_one_letter_code
_entity_poly.pdbx_strand_id
1 'polypeptide(L)'
;MGNLLVRVGNIGEAYQSFREAVRLAPASAEAQYNVGSLAFARGDLLEALGRFQRAARLNPEWATPEAALAWLLATSAPSVR
;
A
#
# COMPACT_ATOMS: atom_id res chain seq x y z
N MET A 1 -1.75 -19.25 19.35
CA MET A 1 -1.86 -17.79 19.57
C MET A 1 -0.68 -16.96 19.02
N GLY A 2 0.40 -17.56 18.48
CA GLY A 2 1.61 -16.81 18.09
C GLY A 2 1.60 -16.04 16.76
N ASN A 3 0.73 -16.37 15.80
CA ASN A 3 0.81 -15.80 14.44
C ASN A 3 0.37 -14.34 14.33
N LEU A 4 -0.48 -13.85 15.23
CA LEU A 4 -0.96 -12.45 15.20
C LEU A 4 0.11 -11.48 15.69
N LEU A 5 0.90 -11.85 16.71
CA LEU A 5 1.98 -11.03 17.26
C LEU A 5 3.17 -10.90 16.29
N VAL A 6 3.54 -11.99 15.61
CA VAL A 6 4.61 -11.95 14.59
C VAL A 6 4.22 -11.04 13.43
N ARG A 7 2.94 -11.08 13.02
CA ARG A 7 2.47 -10.22 11.93
C ARG A 7 2.52 -8.75 12.34
N VAL A 8 2.02 -8.40 13.53
CA VAL A 8 2.01 -7.00 14.01
C VAL A 8 3.41 -6.45 14.29
N GLY A 9 4.32 -7.24 14.87
CA GLY A 9 5.72 -6.86 15.07
C GLY A 9 6.47 -6.62 13.76
N ASN A 10 6.28 -7.50 12.77
CA ASN A 10 6.95 -7.39 11.48
C ASN A 10 6.42 -6.25 10.60
N ILE A 11 5.15 -5.82 10.78
CA ILE A 11 4.61 -4.67 10.02
C ILE A 11 5.37 -3.38 10.39
N GLY A 12 5.84 -3.26 11.64
CA GLY A 12 6.65 -2.12 12.09
C GLY A 12 7.99 -2.00 11.38
N GLU A 13 8.77 -3.06 11.39
CA GLU A 13 10.08 -3.10 10.71
C GLU A 13 9.94 -3.04 9.18
N ALA A 14 8.94 -3.73 8.62
CA ALA A 14 8.65 -3.67 7.19
C ALA A 14 8.36 -2.24 6.74
N TYR A 15 7.65 -1.44 7.54
CA TYR A 15 7.34 -0.06 7.18
C TYR A 15 8.60 0.79 7.09
N GLN A 16 9.55 0.59 8.00
CA GLN A 16 10.82 1.30 7.98
C GLN A 16 11.68 0.88 6.79
N SER A 17 11.76 -0.42 6.49
CA SER A 17 12.45 -0.92 5.30
C SER A 17 11.85 -0.39 4.00
N PHE A 18 10.51 -0.35 3.89
CA PHE A 18 9.84 0.15 2.69
C PHE A 18 9.90 1.68 2.57
N ARG A 19 9.92 2.42 3.68
CA ARG A 19 10.19 3.87 3.66
C ARG A 19 11.59 4.17 3.15
N GLU A 20 12.57 3.37 3.55
CA GLU A 20 13.93 3.50 3.06
C GLU A 20 14.02 3.14 1.58
N ALA A 21 13.30 2.10 1.13
CA ALA A 21 13.17 1.77 -0.28
C ALA A 21 12.57 2.92 -1.11
N VAL A 22 11.52 3.60 -0.62
CA VAL A 22 10.99 4.81 -1.27
C VAL A 22 11.97 5.98 -1.22
N ARG A 23 12.80 6.09 -0.17
CA ARG A 23 13.84 7.12 -0.09
C ARG A 23 14.95 6.89 -1.11
N LEU A 24 15.30 5.63 -1.35
CA LEU A 24 16.32 5.22 -2.33
C LEU A 24 15.79 5.29 -3.76
N ALA A 25 14.52 4.92 -3.98
CA ALA A 25 13.89 4.88 -5.29
C ALA A 25 12.49 5.54 -5.27
N PRO A 26 12.41 6.88 -5.14
CA PRO A 26 11.12 7.58 -5.05
C PRO A 26 10.28 7.47 -6.32
N ALA A 27 10.93 7.21 -7.47
CA ALA A 27 10.30 7.03 -8.77
C ALA A 27 9.98 5.56 -9.10
N SER A 28 10.25 4.61 -8.20
CA SER A 28 9.84 3.22 -8.41
C SER A 28 8.36 3.05 -8.09
N ALA A 29 7.58 2.68 -9.11
CA ALA A 29 6.17 2.34 -8.94
C ALA A 29 6.00 1.19 -7.94
N GLU A 30 6.87 0.17 -8.03
CA GLU A 30 6.86 -1.01 -7.17
C GLU A 30 7.12 -0.66 -5.70
N ALA A 31 8.07 0.24 -5.43
CA ALA A 31 8.33 0.73 -4.07
C ALA A 31 7.12 1.47 -3.49
N GLN A 32 6.46 2.32 -4.28
CA GLN A 32 5.22 3.00 -3.84
C GLN A 32 4.10 1.99 -3.57
N TYR A 33 3.91 0.99 -4.43
CA TYR A 33 2.91 -0.06 -4.22
C TYR A 33 3.15 -0.89 -2.96
N ASN A 34 4.41 -1.26 -2.69
CA ASN A 34 4.76 -2.05 -1.51
C ASN A 34 4.52 -1.28 -0.21
N VAL A 35 4.85 0.03 -0.16
CA VAL A 35 4.46 0.89 0.98
C VAL A 35 2.94 0.99 1.11
N GLY A 36 2.22 1.15 -0.01
CA GLY A 36 0.76 1.23 0.00
C GLY A 36 0.09 -0.05 0.52
N SER A 37 0.61 -1.21 0.13
CA SER A 37 0.15 -2.52 0.62
C SER A 37 0.37 -2.70 2.11
N LEU A 38 1.49 -2.20 2.63
CA LEU A 38 1.78 -2.25 4.05
C LEU A 38 0.91 -1.27 4.86
N ALA A 39 0.69 -0.06 4.33
CA ALA A 39 -0.26 0.90 4.90
C ALA A 39 -1.67 0.30 4.96
N PHE A 40 -2.09 -0.38 3.88
CA PHE A 40 -3.35 -1.12 3.85
C PHE A 40 -3.41 -2.22 4.93
N ALA A 41 -2.33 -3.00 5.10
CA ALA A 41 -2.24 -4.03 6.13
C ALA A 41 -2.26 -3.47 7.57
N ARG A 42 -1.85 -2.21 7.76
CA ARG A 42 -2.01 -1.47 9.03
C ARG A 42 -3.41 -0.91 9.25
N GLY A 43 -4.27 -0.93 8.23
CA GLY A 43 -5.57 -0.26 8.25
C GLY A 43 -5.51 1.22 7.88
N ASP A 44 -4.37 1.73 7.44
CA ASP A 44 -4.18 3.12 7.05
C ASP A 44 -4.54 3.33 5.58
N LEU A 45 -5.85 3.29 5.31
CA LEU A 45 -6.42 3.31 3.96
C LEU A 45 -6.08 4.59 3.19
N LEU A 46 -5.97 5.74 3.88
CA LEU A 46 -5.64 7.02 3.28
C LEU A 46 -4.20 7.04 2.75
N GLU A 47 -3.24 6.55 3.54
CA GLU A 47 -1.86 6.43 3.07
C GLU A 47 -1.76 5.40 1.93
N ALA A 48 -2.43 4.26 2.06
CA ALA A 48 -2.46 3.23 1.02
C ALA A 48 -2.94 3.79 -0.33
N LEU A 49 -4.05 4.52 -0.33
CA LEU A 49 -4.64 5.14 -1.51
C LEU A 49 -3.66 6.11 -2.19
N GLY A 50 -3.04 7.01 -1.41
CA GLY A 50 -2.08 7.98 -1.95
C GLY A 50 -0.86 7.32 -2.58
N ARG A 51 -0.39 6.21 -1.99
CA ARG A 51 0.74 5.42 -2.48
C ARG A 51 0.40 4.66 -3.75
N PHE A 52 -0.73 3.97 -3.79
CA PHE A 52 -1.17 3.26 -5.00
C PHE A 52 -1.44 4.20 -6.17
N GLN A 53 -2.03 5.38 -5.92
CA GLN A 53 -2.19 6.40 -6.97
C GLN A 53 -0.84 6.87 -7.52
N ARG A 54 0.18 6.97 -6.66
CA ARG A 54 1.51 7.36 -7.11
C ARG A 54 2.19 6.25 -7.89
N ALA A 55 2.01 4.99 -7.50
CA ALA A 55 2.47 3.83 -8.25
C ALA A 55 1.83 3.78 -9.65
N ALA A 56 0.51 3.97 -9.75
CA ALA A 56 -0.20 4.02 -11.03
C ALA A 56 0.26 5.18 -11.92
N ARG A 57 0.52 6.37 -11.34
CA ARG A 57 1.07 7.51 -12.10
C ARG A 57 2.51 7.28 -12.59
N LEU A 58 3.32 6.55 -11.82
CA LEU A 58 4.71 6.24 -12.18
C LEU A 58 4.82 5.15 -13.24
N ASN A 59 3.89 4.19 -13.23
CA ASN A 59 3.79 3.18 -14.28
C ASN A 59 2.32 2.97 -14.70
N PRO A 60 1.84 3.72 -15.70
CA PRO A 60 0.46 3.63 -16.19
C PRO A 60 0.13 2.28 -16.84
N GLU A 61 1.14 1.51 -17.30
CA GLU A 61 0.94 0.18 -17.88
C GLU A 61 0.85 -0.92 -16.81
N TRP A 62 1.08 -0.57 -15.54
CA TRP A 62 1.01 -1.51 -14.44
C TRP A 62 -0.42 -1.59 -13.90
N ALA A 63 -1.15 -2.64 -14.28
CA ALA A 63 -2.55 -2.84 -13.89
C ALA A 63 -2.77 -3.20 -12.41
N THR A 64 -1.72 -3.63 -11.70
CA THR A 64 -1.83 -4.16 -10.33
C THR A 64 -2.19 -3.08 -9.29
N PRO A 65 -1.56 -1.89 -9.26
CA PRO A 65 -1.98 -0.77 -8.41
C PRO A 65 -3.40 -0.28 -8.70
N GLU A 66 -3.84 -0.29 -9.96
CA GLU A 66 -5.19 0.12 -10.33
C GLU A 66 -6.24 -0.86 -9.81
N ALA A 67 -5.99 -2.16 -9.92
CA ALA A 67 -6.84 -3.19 -9.34
C ALA A 67 -6.93 -3.07 -7.80
N ALA A 68 -5.79 -2.79 -7.14
CA ALA A 68 -5.75 -2.55 -5.70
C ALA A 68 -6.53 -1.29 -5.28
N LEU A 69 -6.44 -0.19 -6.05
CA LEU A 69 -7.24 1.02 -5.86
C LEU A 69 -8.73 0.75 -6.05
N ALA A 70 -9.10 0.06 -7.12
CA ALA A 70 -10.49 -0.27 -7.42
C ALA A 70 -11.10 -1.13 -6.31
N TRP A 71 -10.38 -2.14 -5.82
CA TRP A 71 -10.83 -2.98 -4.71
C TRP A 71 -10.92 -2.20 -3.40
N LEU A 72 -9.94 -1.34 -3.11
CA LEU A 72 -9.92 -0.51 -1.91
C LEU A 72 -11.07 0.50 -1.93
N LEU A 73 -11.34 1.16 -3.06
CA LEU A 73 -12.49 2.06 -3.23
C LEU A 73 -13.82 1.31 -3.18
N ALA A 74 -13.93 0.12 -3.77
CA ALA A 74 -15.15 -0.68 -3.71
C ALA A 74 -15.46 -1.17 -2.28
N THR A 75 -14.43 -1.43 -1.47
CA THR A 75 -14.59 -1.94 -0.09
C THR A 75 -14.68 -0.79 0.92
N SER A 76 -14.12 0.39 0.62
CA SER A 76 -14.18 1.59 1.48
C SER A 76 -15.31 2.55 1.12
N ALA A 77 -15.92 2.43 -0.06
CA ALA A 77 -17.17 3.11 -0.36
C ALA A 77 -18.26 2.52 0.54
N PRO A 78 -18.82 3.28 1.51
CA PRO A 78 -20.10 2.89 2.06
C PRO A 78 -21.05 2.83 0.87
N SER A 79 -21.75 1.70 0.72
CA SER A 79 -22.74 1.50 -0.33
C SER A 79 -23.65 2.74 -0.37
N VAL A 80 -23.40 3.65 -1.30
CA VAL A 80 -24.22 4.84 -1.45
C VAL A 80 -25.53 4.32 -2.04
N ARG A 81 -26.55 4.30 -1.19
CA ARG A 81 -27.95 4.09 -1.57
C ARG A 81 -28.40 5.18 -2.53
#